data_AF-A0A842YJM0-F1
#
_entry.id   AF-A0A842YJM0-F1
#
_cell.length_a   1.000
_cell.length_b   1.000
_cell.length_c   1.000
_cell.angle_alpha   90.00
_cell.angle_beta   90.00
_cell.angle_gamma   90.00
#
_symmetry.space_group_name_H-M   'P 1'
#
loop_
_entity.id
_entity.type
_entity.pdbx_description
1 polymer ?
#
loop_
_entity_poly.entity_id
_entity_poly.type
_entity_poly.pdbx_seq_one_letter_code
_entity_poly.pdbx_strand_id
1 'polypeptide(L)'
;MSSQSSEVIHCPNCKEDVPKTLYCLNCGYPLYKLEQQKIIEEPAQESVTEPEEEVDMSVGIEPQEPTPEPVIEPEPEPEEESILEPEMEPEIATAITVEEEPEPIEEESTPEPEDVYIEPAEEYEEPEPEQVFEPEVKTDIFTPEERESYMMDEIKIEFAPDPLTKDVMESLAKNITLKIRLVRLLRESQVKEETFKKLFDSYVDQGRLWVGRRDEIVRRFKADILRMEQEIISARKDHELLEIRKNIGDASEEEYNVKAPAYKWDIENLDKEIKITRGSIQYVINLKGLIPDEEVEELIQMAESDYSELDDIESVTSDTIARMKETLAEAVNSLES
;
A
#
# COMPACT_ATOMS: atom_id res chain seq x y z
N MET A 1 -48.34 4.66 -28.21
CA MET A 1 -46.94 5.08 -28.30
C MET A 1 -46.40 5.05 -26.89
N SER A 2 -45.61 4.02 -26.56
CA SER A 2 -45.08 3.83 -25.22
C SER A 2 -43.89 4.77 -25.03
N SER A 3 -44.03 5.73 -24.11
CA SER A 3 -42.95 6.61 -23.66
C SER A 3 -41.88 5.76 -22.97
N GLN A 4 -40.76 5.50 -23.65
CA GLN A 4 -39.57 4.95 -23.01
C GLN A 4 -38.98 6.06 -22.15
N SER A 5 -39.11 5.95 -20.82
CA SER A 5 -38.32 6.74 -19.88
C SER A 5 -36.87 6.34 -20.08
N SER A 6 -36.09 7.19 -20.74
CA SER A 6 -34.64 7.02 -20.85
C SER A 6 -34.04 7.07 -19.45
N GLU A 7 -33.50 5.96 -18.97
CA GLU A 7 -32.71 5.94 -17.74
C GLU A 7 -31.53 6.91 -17.89
N VAL A 8 -31.33 7.76 -16.90
CA VAL A 8 -30.30 8.80 -16.87
C VAL A 8 -29.27 8.43 -15.80
N ILE A 9 -27.98 8.54 -16.12
CA ILE A 9 -26.86 8.27 -15.23
C ILE A 9 -26.05 9.56 -15.04
N HIS A 10 -25.64 9.82 -13.80
CA HIS A 10 -24.80 10.96 -13.47
C HIS A 10 -23.34 10.65 -13.83
N CYS A 11 -22.73 11.45 -14.71
CA CYS A 11 -21.34 11.24 -15.10
C CYS A 11 -20.39 11.73 -13.99
N PRO A 12 -19.51 10.88 -13.41
CA PRO A 12 -18.60 11.29 -12.34
C PRO A 12 -17.53 12.29 -12.79
N ASN A 13 -17.24 12.34 -14.10
CA ASN A 13 -16.21 13.22 -14.66
C ASN A 13 -16.74 14.64 -14.92
N CYS A 14 -17.83 14.80 -15.68
CA CYS A 14 -18.36 16.13 -16.02
C CYS A 14 -19.53 16.59 -15.12
N LYS A 15 -20.02 15.74 -14.21
CA LYS A 15 -21.13 16.01 -13.28
C LYS A 15 -22.44 16.41 -13.96
N GLU A 16 -22.64 15.94 -15.18
CA GLU A 16 -23.86 16.16 -15.94
C GLU A 16 -24.66 14.86 -16.05
N ASP A 17 -25.97 15.02 -16.12
CA ASP A 17 -26.93 13.95 -16.27
C ASP A 17 -27.00 13.55 -17.75
N VAL A 18 -26.52 12.34 -18.04
CA VAL A 18 -26.42 11.82 -19.41
C VAL A 18 -27.25 10.55 -19.57
N PRO A 19 -27.84 10.28 -20.75
CA PRO A 19 -28.58 9.04 -20.98
C PRO A 19 -27.68 7.82 -20.75
N LYS A 20 -28.28 6.70 -20.32
CA LYS A 20 -27.59 5.42 -20.11
C LYS A 20 -27.02 4.87 -21.43
N THR A 21 -25.79 5.28 -21.71
CA THR A 21 -24.99 4.85 -22.86
C THR A 21 -23.64 4.34 -22.37
N LEU A 22 -22.91 3.57 -23.19
CA LEU A 22 -21.60 3.01 -22.81
C LEU A 22 -20.59 4.10 -22.40
N TYR A 23 -20.74 5.32 -22.92
CA TYR A 23 -19.88 6.47 -22.62
C TYR A 23 -20.73 7.71 -22.39
N CYS A 24 -20.23 8.65 -21.58
CA CYS A 24 -20.81 9.97 -21.43
C CYS A 24 -20.72 10.73 -22.76
N LEU A 25 -21.87 11.16 -23.31
CA LEU A 25 -21.92 11.87 -24.59
C LEU A 25 -21.24 13.25 -24.55
N ASN A 26 -21.04 13.82 -23.37
CA ASN A 26 -20.46 15.16 -23.20
C ASN A 26 -18.94 15.13 -22.99
N CYS A 27 -18.40 14.13 -22.29
CA CYS A 27 -16.96 14.06 -21.98
C CYS A 27 -16.26 12.75 -22.37
N GLY A 28 -16.97 11.78 -22.93
CA GLY A 28 -16.40 10.49 -23.35
C GLY A 28 -16.11 9.50 -22.22
N TYR A 29 -16.42 9.83 -20.96
CA TYR A 29 -16.14 8.96 -19.81
C TYR A 29 -16.88 7.61 -19.93
N PRO A 30 -16.21 6.44 -19.79
CA PRO A 30 -16.82 5.12 -19.91
C PRO A 30 -17.76 4.82 -18.74
N LEU A 31 -19.07 4.86 -18.98
CA LEU A 31 -20.11 4.64 -17.94
C LEU A 31 -20.35 3.15 -17.67
N TYR A 32 -19.99 2.25 -18.59
CA TYR A 32 -20.14 0.79 -18.39
C TYR A 32 -19.34 0.26 -17.19
N LYS A 33 -18.26 0.95 -16.79
CA LYS A 33 -17.46 0.59 -15.59
C LYS A 33 -18.25 0.81 -14.28
N LEU A 34 -19.20 1.75 -14.26
CA LEU A 34 -20.07 2.01 -13.10
C LEU A 34 -21.14 0.92 -12.90
N GLU A 35 -21.61 0.31 -13.99
CA GLU A 35 -22.57 -0.80 -13.91
C GLU A 35 -21.90 -2.07 -13.37
N GLN A 36 -20.66 -2.34 -13.76
CA GLN A 36 -19.89 -3.47 -13.22
C GLN A 36 -19.64 -3.31 -11.72
N GLN A 37 -19.37 -2.10 -11.24
CA GLN A 37 -19.22 -1.83 -9.80
C GLN A 37 -20.53 -2.03 -9.03
N LYS A 38 -21.68 -1.57 -9.56
CA LYS A 38 -22.99 -1.83 -8.93
C LYS A 38 -23.36 -3.32 -8.88
N ILE A 39 -23.00 -4.08 -9.91
CA ILE A 39 -23.24 -5.53 -9.96
C ILE A 39 -22.34 -6.29 -8.97
N ILE A 40 -21.16 -5.75 -8.65
CA ILE A 40 -20.22 -6.34 -7.68
C ILE A 40 -20.60 -5.96 -6.24
N GLU A 41 -21.20 -4.80 -6.02
CA GLU A 41 -21.66 -4.35 -4.69
C GLU A 41 -23.00 -4.93 -4.23
N GLU A 42 -23.80 -5.53 -5.13
CA GLU A 42 -25.03 -6.24 -4.77
C GLU A 42 -24.90 -7.77 -4.94
N PRO A 43 -24.36 -8.51 -3.95
CA PRO A 43 -24.70 -9.91 -3.80
C PRO A 43 -25.94 -10.05 -2.92
N ALA A 44 -26.97 -10.67 -3.49
CA ALA A 44 -28.06 -11.38 -2.81
C ALA A 44 -28.87 -10.59 -1.75
N GLN A 45 -29.93 -9.91 -2.18
CA GLN A 45 -31.15 -9.87 -1.37
C GLN A 45 -32.27 -10.63 -2.09
N GLU A 46 -32.57 -11.80 -1.53
CA GLU A 46 -33.73 -12.62 -1.77
C GLU A 46 -35.02 -11.80 -1.77
N SER A 47 -35.83 -12.07 -2.77
CA SER A 47 -37.23 -11.72 -2.84
C SER A 47 -38.02 -12.29 -1.66
N VAL A 48 -38.56 -11.42 -0.80
CA VAL A 48 -39.73 -11.72 0.00
C VAL A 48 -40.82 -10.71 -0.36
N THR A 49 -41.82 -11.22 -1.07
CA THR A 49 -43.13 -10.62 -1.29
C THR A 49 -43.93 -10.59 0.01
N GLU A 50 -44.40 -9.43 0.43
CA GLU A 50 -45.71 -9.24 1.07
C GLU A 50 -46.17 -7.78 0.92
N PRO A 51 -47.45 -7.50 0.59
CA PRO A 51 -47.92 -6.16 0.26
C PRO A 51 -48.79 -5.48 1.33
N GLU A 52 -49.04 -4.18 1.10
CA GLU A 52 -50.12 -3.30 1.59
C GLU A 52 -49.89 -2.54 2.92
N GLU A 53 -49.65 -1.22 2.86
CA GLU A 53 -50.63 -0.10 2.99
C GLU A 53 -50.93 0.20 4.49
N GLU A 54 -50.86 1.41 5.07
CA GLU A 54 -50.81 2.81 4.64
C GLU A 54 -50.05 3.61 5.73
N VAL A 55 -49.30 4.67 5.39
CA VAL A 55 -48.90 5.70 6.38
C VAL A 55 -49.29 7.08 5.86
N ASP A 56 -50.29 7.65 6.54
CA ASP A 56 -50.82 8.99 6.38
C ASP A 56 -49.74 10.04 6.77
N MET A 57 -49.38 10.88 5.79
CA MET A 57 -48.49 12.02 5.97
C MET A 57 -49.30 13.27 6.30
N SER A 58 -49.27 13.70 7.55
CA SER A 58 -49.53 15.11 7.87
C SER A 58 -48.91 15.50 9.21
N VAL A 59 -48.15 16.61 9.19
CA VAL A 59 -47.80 17.61 10.23
C VAL A 59 -46.42 18.14 9.79
N GLY A 60 -46.22 19.38 9.36
CA GLY A 60 -46.80 20.64 9.84
C GLY A 60 -45.60 21.54 10.18
N ILE A 61 -45.10 22.26 9.17
CA ILE A 61 -44.03 23.26 9.33
C ILE A 61 -44.63 24.49 10.00
N GLU A 62 -44.09 24.88 11.16
CA GLU A 62 -44.19 26.25 11.67
C GLU A 62 -42.79 26.80 12.00
N PRO A 63 -42.46 28.03 11.57
CA PRO A 63 -41.21 28.71 11.88
C PRO A 63 -41.34 29.63 13.11
N GLN A 64 -40.36 29.61 14.02
CA GLN A 64 -40.13 30.70 14.98
C GLN A 64 -38.63 30.95 15.22
N GLU A 65 -38.19 32.17 14.91
CA GLU A 65 -37.06 32.89 15.52
C GLU A 65 -37.50 33.52 16.87
N PRO A 66 -36.68 34.27 17.64
CA PRO A 66 -35.24 34.22 17.93
C PRO A 66 -34.92 34.17 19.46
N THR A 67 -33.64 33.90 19.77
CA THR A 67 -32.81 34.17 20.99
C THR A 67 -33.41 34.90 22.21
N PRO A 68 -32.97 34.56 23.44
CA PRO A 68 -31.78 35.25 24.00
C PRO A 68 -30.79 34.32 24.77
N GLU A 69 -29.50 34.69 24.72
CA GLU A 69 -28.46 34.29 25.67
C GLU A 69 -28.94 34.51 27.12
N PRO A 70 -28.46 33.74 28.12
CA PRO A 70 -27.39 34.36 28.92
C PRO A 70 -26.46 33.40 29.73
N VAL A 71 -25.39 34.02 30.24
CA VAL A 71 -24.61 33.73 31.47
C VAL A 71 -23.56 32.61 31.43
N ILE A 72 -22.31 33.09 31.40
CA ILE A 72 -21.07 32.48 31.88
C ILE A 72 -21.13 32.31 33.41
N GLU A 73 -20.70 31.16 33.94
CA GLU A 73 -20.00 31.01 35.24
C GLU A 73 -19.43 29.56 35.37
N PRO A 74 -18.46 29.29 36.27
CA PRO A 74 -17.23 28.55 35.96
C PRO A 74 -17.18 27.11 36.48
N GLU A 75 -16.07 26.44 36.13
CA GLU A 75 -15.57 25.11 36.54
C GLU A 75 -16.11 24.49 37.82
N PRO A 76 -16.21 23.15 37.79
CA PRO A 76 -15.49 22.37 38.80
C PRO A 76 -14.58 21.30 38.17
N GLU A 77 -13.30 21.31 38.56
CA GLU A 77 -12.51 20.09 38.67
C GLU A 77 -13.24 19.13 39.61
N PRO A 78 -13.31 17.84 39.28
CA PRO A 78 -12.85 16.89 40.29
C PRO A 78 -12.13 15.65 39.72
N GLU A 79 -11.05 15.34 40.44
CA GLU A 79 -10.73 14.04 41.02
C GLU A 79 -10.21 12.92 40.10
N GLU A 80 -8.91 12.69 40.29
CA GLU A 80 -8.23 11.41 40.15
C GLU A 80 -9.05 10.29 40.81
N GLU A 81 -9.52 9.33 40.00
CA GLU A 81 -9.72 7.96 40.46
C GLU A 81 -8.75 7.05 39.71
N SER A 82 -7.69 6.69 40.44
CA SER A 82 -7.06 5.38 40.32
C SER A 82 -8.12 4.29 40.38
N ILE A 83 -7.93 3.16 39.68
CA ILE A 83 -8.06 1.78 40.20
C ILE A 83 -8.16 0.77 39.04
N LEU A 84 -7.24 -0.21 39.10
CA LEU A 84 -7.28 -1.60 38.64
C LEU A 84 -7.05 -1.94 37.15
N GLU A 85 -5.83 -2.42 36.91
CA GLU A 85 -5.56 -3.58 36.06
C GLU A 85 -6.50 -4.75 36.39
N PRO A 86 -6.93 -5.50 35.36
CA PRO A 86 -7.02 -6.94 35.49
C PRO A 86 -6.14 -7.63 34.45
N GLU A 87 -5.08 -8.27 34.95
CA GLU A 87 -4.53 -9.48 34.34
C GLU A 87 -5.65 -10.50 34.18
N MET A 88 -5.86 -11.01 32.96
CA MET A 88 -6.54 -12.29 32.75
C MET A 88 -6.11 -12.88 31.41
N GLU A 89 -5.10 -13.75 31.49
CA GLU A 89 -4.92 -14.84 30.53
C GLU A 89 -6.15 -15.76 30.59
N PRO A 90 -6.53 -16.34 29.45
CA PRO A 90 -6.74 -17.78 29.49
C PRO A 90 -6.05 -18.51 28.34
N GLU A 91 -5.21 -19.46 28.75
CA GLU A 91 -4.87 -20.66 27.98
C GLU A 91 -6.16 -21.39 27.54
N ILE A 92 -6.30 -21.64 26.23
CA ILE A 92 -7.14 -22.73 25.76
C ILE A 92 -6.36 -23.51 24.71
N ALA A 93 -5.72 -24.57 25.19
CA ALA A 93 -5.31 -25.70 24.38
C ALA A 93 -6.57 -26.50 23.99
N THR A 94 -6.83 -26.64 22.70
CA THR A 94 -7.65 -27.74 22.18
C THR A 94 -7.02 -28.26 20.90
N ALA A 95 -6.29 -29.37 21.07
CA ALA A 95 -6.02 -30.32 20.02
C ALA A 95 -7.34 -30.91 19.53
N ILE A 96 -7.62 -30.78 18.24
CA ILE A 96 -8.60 -31.61 17.55
C ILE A 96 -7.88 -32.23 16.36
N THR A 97 -7.39 -33.44 16.58
CA THR A 97 -7.08 -34.45 15.58
C THR A 97 -8.38 -34.94 14.95
N VAL A 98 -8.50 -34.76 13.63
CA VAL A 98 -9.39 -35.59 12.80
C VAL A 98 -8.52 -36.10 11.65
N GLU A 99 -8.10 -37.37 11.79
CA GLU A 99 -7.69 -38.21 10.68
C GLU A 99 -8.94 -38.45 9.82
N GLU A 100 -8.89 -38.05 8.55
CA GLU A 100 -9.83 -38.52 7.55
C GLU A 100 -9.04 -39.29 6.48
N GLU A 101 -9.33 -40.58 6.45
CA GLU A 101 -8.83 -41.64 5.59
C GLU A 101 -9.54 -41.53 4.22
N PRO A 102 -8.84 -41.31 3.10
CA PRO A 102 -9.48 -41.38 1.79
C PRO A 102 -9.61 -42.83 1.33
N GLU A 103 -10.86 -43.23 1.09
CA GLU A 103 -11.27 -44.50 0.48
C GLU A 103 -10.61 -44.74 -0.90
N PRO A 104 -10.33 -46.01 -1.25
CA PRO A 104 -9.69 -46.38 -2.51
C PRO A 104 -10.66 -46.22 -3.69
N ILE A 105 -10.28 -45.39 -4.66
CA ILE A 105 -10.95 -45.25 -5.95
C ILE A 105 -10.69 -46.50 -6.80
N GLU A 106 -11.78 -47.05 -7.32
CA GLU A 106 -11.86 -48.23 -8.16
C GLU A 106 -11.07 -48.12 -9.47
N GLU A 107 -10.55 -49.28 -9.87
CA GLU A 107 -9.79 -49.59 -11.07
C GLU A 107 -10.54 -49.21 -12.35
N GLU A 108 -9.93 -48.38 -13.20
CA GLU A 108 -10.28 -48.31 -14.62
C GLU A 108 -9.12 -48.81 -15.48
N SER A 109 -9.41 -49.86 -16.22
CA SER A 109 -8.54 -50.63 -17.10
C SER A 109 -8.07 -49.82 -18.31
N THR A 110 -6.75 -49.81 -18.56
CA THR A 110 -6.19 -49.45 -19.86
C THR A 110 -5.12 -50.45 -20.32
N PRO A 111 -4.94 -50.62 -21.65
CA PRO A 111 -4.52 -51.87 -22.28
C PRO A 111 -3.01 -52.07 -22.43
N GLU A 112 -2.67 -53.34 -22.72
CA GLU A 112 -1.41 -53.97 -23.16
C GLU A 112 -0.14 -53.08 -23.35
N PRO A 113 0.98 -53.42 -22.69
CA PRO A 113 2.29 -52.88 -23.06
C PRO A 113 2.86 -53.61 -24.29
N GLU A 114 3.20 -52.84 -25.32
CA GLU A 114 4.11 -53.24 -26.39
C GLU A 114 5.51 -53.56 -25.81
N ASP A 115 6.14 -54.60 -26.36
CA ASP A 115 7.49 -55.04 -26.03
C ASP A 115 8.52 -53.91 -26.28
N VAL A 116 8.84 -53.15 -25.22
CA VAL A 116 9.97 -52.22 -25.21
C VAL A 116 11.22 -52.99 -24.81
N TYR A 117 12.13 -53.11 -25.76
CA TYR A 117 13.50 -53.61 -25.58
C TYR A 117 14.21 -52.80 -24.48
N ILE A 118 14.53 -53.45 -23.37
CA ILE A 118 15.36 -52.88 -22.30
C ILE A 118 16.82 -52.95 -22.76
N GLU A 119 17.39 -51.82 -23.17
CA GLU A 119 18.83 -51.65 -23.28
C GLU A 119 19.48 -51.67 -21.88
N PRO A 120 20.70 -52.23 -21.74
CA PRO A 120 21.33 -52.45 -20.45
C PRO A 120 21.63 -51.13 -19.74
N ALA A 121 21.25 -51.09 -18.45
CA ALA A 121 21.40 -49.98 -17.53
C ALA A 121 22.82 -49.40 -17.52
N GLU A 122 22.94 -48.13 -17.91
CA GLU A 122 24.11 -47.32 -17.57
C GLU A 122 24.16 -47.08 -16.07
N GLU A 123 25.35 -47.30 -15.53
CA GLU A 123 25.75 -47.12 -14.14
C GLU A 123 25.58 -45.64 -13.77
N TYR A 124 24.52 -45.32 -13.01
CA TYR A 124 24.30 -43.98 -12.46
C TYR A 124 25.37 -43.71 -11.38
N GLU A 125 26.30 -42.81 -11.68
CA GLU A 125 27.14 -42.17 -10.66
C GLU A 125 26.24 -41.36 -9.72
N GLU A 126 26.34 -41.70 -8.43
CA GLU A 126 25.67 -41.04 -7.31
C GLU A 126 26.13 -39.57 -7.25
N PRO A 127 25.25 -38.56 -7.44
CA PRO A 127 25.66 -37.18 -7.41
C PRO A 127 26.11 -36.78 -6.00
N GLU A 128 27.33 -36.23 -5.90
CA GLU A 128 27.85 -35.64 -4.67
C GLU A 128 26.87 -34.59 -4.12
N PRO A 129 26.67 -34.52 -2.80
CA PRO A 129 25.70 -33.62 -2.19
C PRO A 129 26.07 -32.16 -2.51
N GLU A 130 25.22 -31.51 -3.32
CA GLU A 130 25.27 -30.07 -3.53
C GLU A 130 25.21 -29.37 -2.18
N GLN A 131 26.23 -28.56 -1.90
CA GLN A 131 26.24 -27.69 -0.74
C GLN A 131 25.03 -26.77 -0.83
N VAL A 132 24.13 -26.91 0.15
CA VAL A 132 23.04 -25.98 0.42
C VAL A 132 23.68 -24.63 0.71
N PHE A 133 23.84 -23.79 -0.32
CA PHE A 133 24.09 -22.37 -0.15
C PHE A 133 22.82 -21.77 0.43
N GLU A 134 22.87 -21.40 1.71
CA GLU A 134 21.90 -20.47 2.28
C GLU A 134 21.89 -19.22 1.40
N PRO A 135 20.76 -18.86 0.78
CA PRO A 135 20.69 -17.63 0.01
C PRO A 135 20.87 -16.47 1.00
N GLU A 136 21.99 -15.77 0.89
CA GLU A 136 22.17 -14.45 1.48
C GLU A 136 20.99 -13.58 1.06
N VAL A 137 20.09 -13.31 2.01
CA VAL A 137 18.99 -12.36 1.85
C VAL A 137 19.62 -10.98 1.68
N LYS A 138 19.90 -10.60 0.43
CA LYS A 138 20.24 -9.23 0.05
C LYS A 138 19.03 -8.36 0.37
N THR A 139 19.15 -7.58 1.43
CA THR A 139 18.15 -6.60 1.89
C THR A 139 18.10 -5.32 1.06
N ASP A 140 18.89 -5.21 -0.01
CA ASP A 140 18.86 -4.04 -0.89
C ASP A 140 17.75 -4.18 -1.93
N ILE A 141 16.56 -3.69 -1.56
CA ILE A 141 15.34 -3.65 -2.37
C ILE A 141 15.45 -2.64 -3.55
N PHE A 142 16.52 -1.85 -3.60
CA PHE A 142 16.77 -0.87 -4.65
C PHE A 142 18.18 -1.00 -5.21
N THR A 143 18.27 -1.27 -6.50
CA THR A 143 19.53 -1.04 -7.21
C THR A 143 19.74 0.47 -7.39
N PRO A 144 20.99 0.96 -7.39
CA PRO A 144 21.28 2.36 -7.66
C PRO A 144 20.67 2.87 -8.98
N GLU A 145 20.59 2.01 -10.00
CA GLU A 145 19.97 2.29 -11.30
C GLU A 145 18.44 2.47 -11.20
N GLU A 146 17.75 1.67 -10.38
CA GLU A 146 16.33 1.87 -10.12
C GLU A 146 16.09 3.23 -9.47
N ARG A 147 16.91 3.60 -8.47
CA ARG A 147 16.80 4.90 -7.79
C ARG A 147 16.94 6.06 -8.77
N GLU A 148 17.93 6.03 -9.67
CA GLU A 148 18.11 7.08 -10.69
C GLU A 148 16.94 7.16 -11.68
N SER A 149 16.32 6.02 -12.03
CA SER A 149 15.18 6.01 -12.96
C SER A 149 13.94 6.73 -12.41
N TYR A 150 13.73 6.70 -11.08
CA TYR A 150 12.62 7.41 -10.42
C TYR A 150 12.91 8.89 -10.16
N MET A 151 14.18 9.30 -10.18
CA MET A 151 14.59 10.69 -9.91
C MET A 151 14.68 11.57 -11.18
N MET A 152 14.62 11.00 -12.38
CA MET A 152 14.68 11.74 -13.64
C MET A 152 13.35 12.40 -14.06
N ASP A 153 12.22 11.95 -13.51
CA ASP A 153 10.92 12.58 -13.73
C ASP A 153 10.66 13.59 -12.59
N GLU A 154 11.27 14.78 -12.67
CA GLU A 154 10.97 15.95 -11.81
C GLU A 154 9.54 16.46 -12.08
N ILE A 155 8.56 15.64 -11.77
CA ILE A 155 7.18 16.05 -11.76
C ILE A 155 6.92 16.61 -10.37
N LYS A 156 6.97 17.95 -10.26
CA LYS A 156 6.30 18.70 -9.20
C LYS A 156 4.78 18.52 -9.30
N ILE A 157 4.30 17.29 -9.20
CA ILE A 157 2.90 17.05 -8.81
C ILE A 157 2.88 17.41 -7.33
N GLU A 158 1.97 18.32 -6.96
CA GLU A 158 1.57 18.56 -5.57
C GLU A 158 1.00 17.25 -5.03
N PHE A 159 1.91 16.39 -4.59
CA PHE A 159 1.58 15.06 -4.11
C PHE A 159 1.02 15.20 -2.70
N ALA A 160 -0.25 14.84 -2.55
CA ALA A 160 -0.88 14.66 -1.26
C ALA A 160 -0.80 13.16 -0.92
N PRO A 161 0.16 12.73 -0.07
CA PRO A 161 0.20 11.34 0.39
C PRO A 161 -1.12 10.99 1.07
N ASP A 162 -1.54 9.74 0.94
CA ASP A 162 -2.64 9.25 1.76
C ASP A 162 -2.26 9.34 3.26
N PRO A 163 -3.24 9.51 4.17
CA PRO A 163 -2.96 9.72 5.59
C PRO A 163 -2.12 8.61 6.22
N LEU A 164 -2.32 7.35 5.80
CA LEU A 164 -1.61 6.22 6.37
C LEU A 164 -0.13 6.21 5.96
N THR A 165 0.15 6.46 4.68
CA THR A 165 1.52 6.59 4.17
C THR A 165 2.24 7.75 4.85
N LYS A 166 1.55 8.88 5.04
CA LYS A 166 2.10 10.03 5.75
C LYS A 166 2.47 9.67 7.20
N ASP A 167 1.58 9.01 7.93
CA ASP A 167 1.81 8.62 9.33
C ASP A 167 3.01 7.67 9.49
N VAL A 168 3.15 6.70 8.57
CA VAL A 168 4.31 5.78 8.55
C VAL A 168 5.60 6.55 8.39
N MET A 169 5.63 7.47 7.43
CA MET A 169 6.83 8.24 7.12
C MET A 169 7.22 9.23 8.22
N GLU A 170 6.24 9.94 8.81
CA GLU A 170 6.49 10.80 9.97
C GLU A 170 6.98 10.00 11.19
N SER A 171 6.42 8.81 11.41
CA SER A 171 6.83 7.94 12.51
C SER A 171 8.26 7.43 12.32
N LEU A 172 8.64 7.12 11.09
CA LEU A 172 10.00 6.73 10.74
C LEU A 172 10.99 7.88 10.95
N ALA A 173 10.66 9.09 10.50
CA ALA A 173 11.47 10.29 10.71
C ALA A 173 11.66 10.61 12.20
N LYS A 174 10.58 10.57 12.98
CA LYS A 174 10.61 10.73 14.45
C LYS A 174 11.47 9.66 15.10
N ASN A 175 11.34 8.40 14.67
CA ASN A 175 12.10 7.28 15.21
C ASN A 175 13.61 7.42 14.97
N ILE A 176 14.02 7.84 13.77
CA ILE A 176 15.43 8.12 13.45
C ILE A 176 15.96 9.28 14.30
N THR A 177 15.21 10.37 14.37
CA THR A 177 15.55 11.56 15.19
C THR A 177 15.77 11.16 16.66
N LEU A 178 14.86 10.35 17.22
CA LEU A 178 14.94 9.90 18.61
C LEU A 178 16.15 8.99 18.86
N LYS A 179 16.47 8.09 17.93
CA LYS A 179 17.67 7.24 18.06
C LYS A 179 18.95 8.06 18.13
N ILE A 180 19.13 9.03 17.23
CA ILE A 180 20.30 9.92 17.22
C ILE A 180 20.38 10.68 18.55
N ARG A 181 19.29 11.34 18.97
CA ARG A 181 19.25 12.11 20.21
C ARG A 181 19.49 11.25 21.46
N LEU A 182 19.01 10.00 21.48
CA LEU A 182 19.20 9.09 22.60
C LEU A 182 20.67 8.69 22.76
N VAL A 183 21.38 8.45 21.65
CA VAL A 183 22.83 8.18 21.67
C VAL A 183 23.59 9.35 22.26
N ARG A 184 23.24 10.59 21.87
CA ARG A 184 23.81 11.80 22.46
C ARG A 184 23.60 11.89 23.97
N LEU A 185 22.40 11.60 24.46
CA LEU A 185 22.10 11.62 25.90
C LEU A 185 22.95 10.62 26.70
N LEU A 186 23.25 9.45 26.11
CA LEU A 186 24.17 8.49 26.72
C LEU A 186 25.61 9.02 26.71
N ARG A 187 26.08 9.60 25.59
CA ARG A 187 27.41 10.21 25.48
C ARG A 187 27.62 11.30 26.54
N GLU A 188 26.62 12.17 26.71
CA GLU A 188 26.64 13.24 27.71
C GLU A 188 26.45 12.72 29.16
N SER A 189 26.41 11.40 29.35
CA SER A 189 26.24 10.72 30.64
C SER A 189 24.95 11.13 31.38
N GLN A 190 23.93 11.60 30.65
CA GLN A 190 22.66 12.02 31.23
C GLN A 190 21.77 10.82 31.60
N VAL A 191 22.00 9.67 30.96
CA VAL A 191 21.23 8.44 31.15
C VAL A 191 22.19 7.28 31.44
N LYS A 192 21.77 6.37 32.33
CA LYS A 192 22.53 5.14 32.62
C LYS A 192 22.37 4.14 31.47
N GLU A 193 23.43 3.36 31.20
CA GLU A 193 23.45 2.38 30.10
C GLU A 193 22.25 1.40 30.15
N GLU A 194 21.85 0.92 31.32
CA GLU A 194 20.71 -0.01 31.45
C GLU A 194 19.38 0.60 31.00
N THR A 195 19.14 1.88 31.35
CA THR A 195 17.93 2.61 30.95
C THR A 195 17.99 2.95 29.47
N PHE A 196 19.17 3.33 28.98
CA PHE A 196 19.42 3.56 27.56
C PHE A 196 19.12 2.31 26.74
N LYS A 197 19.67 1.14 27.09
CA LYS A 197 19.47 -0.12 26.36
C LYS A 197 17.98 -0.43 26.17
N LYS A 198 17.20 -0.36 27.24
CA LYS A 198 15.75 -0.63 27.18
C LYS A 198 15.01 0.30 26.20
N LEU A 199 15.30 1.60 26.26
CA LEU A 199 14.66 2.58 25.37
C LEU A 199 15.15 2.44 23.93
N PHE A 200 16.46 2.29 23.77
CA PHE A 200 17.11 2.18 22.48
C PHE A 200 16.66 0.92 21.74
N ASP A 201 16.62 -0.23 22.40
CA ASP A 201 16.12 -1.48 21.83
C ASP A 201 14.67 -1.34 21.35
N SER A 202 13.81 -0.71 22.16
CA SER A 202 12.44 -0.42 21.76
C SER A 202 12.36 0.44 20.50
N TYR A 203 13.18 1.49 20.39
CA TYR A 203 13.23 2.32 19.18
C TYR A 203 13.82 1.61 17.97
N VAL A 204 14.81 0.74 18.17
CA VAL A 204 15.38 -0.08 17.10
C VAL A 204 14.32 -1.04 16.56
N ASP A 205 13.57 -1.72 17.43
CA ASP A 205 12.49 -2.64 17.04
C ASP A 205 11.34 -1.92 16.34
N GLN A 206 10.91 -0.77 16.88
CA GLN A 206 9.93 0.10 16.21
C GLN A 206 10.45 0.56 14.84
N GLY A 207 11.73 0.91 14.74
CA GLY A 207 12.37 1.31 13.49
C GLY A 207 12.29 0.22 12.43
N ARG A 208 12.61 -1.03 12.79
CA ARG A 208 12.46 -2.19 11.90
C ARG A 208 11.03 -2.36 11.41
N LEU A 209 10.05 -2.18 12.29
CA LEU A 209 8.63 -2.27 11.94
C LEU A 209 8.21 -1.16 10.97
N TRP A 210 8.66 0.08 11.19
CA TRP A 210 8.35 1.20 10.28
C TRP A 210 9.02 1.05 8.92
N VAL A 211 10.27 0.60 8.88
CA VAL A 211 10.97 0.26 7.63
C VAL A 211 10.23 -0.85 6.88
N GLY A 212 9.83 -1.92 7.57
CA GLY A 212 9.05 -3.00 6.95
C GLY A 212 7.72 -2.51 6.37
N ARG A 213 7.01 -1.61 7.06
CA ARG A 213 5.77 -0.99 6.54
C ARG A 213 6.03 -0.11 5.33
N ARG A 214 7.09 0.71 5.36
CA ARG A 214 7.52 1.52 4.22
C ARG A 214 7.79 0.64 3.00
N ASP A 215 8.55 -0.43 3.18
CA ASP A 215 8.94 -1.34 2.10
C ASP A 215 7.73 -2.10 1.54
N GLU A 216 6.75 -2.45 2.38
CA GLU A 216 5.46 -2.98 1.94
C GLU A 216 4.69 -2.00 1.04
N ILE A 217 4.61 -0.73 1.44
CA ILE A 217 3.95 0.32 0.66
C ILE A 217 4.62 0.45 -0.71
N VAL A 218 5.96 0.51 -0.75
CA VAL A 218 6.68 0.59 -2.02
C VAL A 218 6.46 -0.65 -2.87
N ARG A 219 6.48 -1.86 -2.27
CA ARG A 219 6.23 -3.10 -3.02
C ARG A 219 4.85 -3.10 -3.66
N ARG A 220 3.82 -2.62 -2.94
CA ARG A 220 2.47 -2.46 -3.47
C ARG A 220 2.44 -1.49 -4.66
N PHE A 221 3.04 -0.32 -4.51
CA PHE A 221 3.10 0.65 -5.61
C PHE A 221 3.87 0.13 -6.83
N LYS A 222 4.97 -0.61 -6.64
CA LYS A 222 5.70 -1.28 -7.73
C LYS A 222 4.79 -2.28 -8.46
N ALA A 223 4.03 -3.09 -7.72
CA ALA A 223 3.09 -4.03 -8.31
C ALA A 223 1.95 -3.33 -9.08
N ASP A 224 1.41 -2.24 -8.54
CA ASP A 224 0.39 -1.44 -9.21
C ASP A 224 0.90 -0.80 -10.50
N ILE A 225 2.13 -0.26 -10.49
CA ILE A 225 2.79 0.28 -11.69
C ILE A 225 2.91 -0.81 -12.76
N LEU A 226 3.42 -2.00 -12.42
CA LEU A 226 3.56 -3.11 -13.36
C LEU A 226 2.22 -3.51 -13.97
N ARG A 227 1.15 -3.55 -13.17
CA ARG A 227 -0.20 -3.83 -13.66
C ARG A 227 -0.65 -2.76 -14.66
N MET A 228 -0.54 -1.48 -14.31
CA MET A 228 -0.93 -0.37 -15.18
C MET A 228 -0.09 -0.31 -16.47
N GLU A 229 1.20 -0.65 -16.39
CA GLU A 229 2.09 -0.77 -17.56
C GLU A 229 1.67 -1.91 -18.49
N GLN A 230 1.16 -3.01 -17.95
CA GLN A 230 0.60 -4.06 -18.80
C GLN A 230 -0.72 -3.62 -19.46
N GLU A 231 -1.57 -2.89 -18.72
CA GLU A 231 -2.84 -2.35 -19.25
C GLU A 231 -2.59 -1.30 -20.34
N ILE A 232 -1.61 -0.41 -20.18
CA ILE A 232 -1.30 0.61 -21.19
C ILE A 232 -0.74 -0.04 -22.47
N ILE A 233 0.06 -1.11 -22.35
CA ILE A 233 0.54 -1.89 -23.50
C ILE A 233 -0.63 -2.54 -24.23
N SER A 234 -1.58 -3.13 -23.50
CA SER A 234 -2.78 -3.72 -24.09
C SER A 234 -3.63 -2.68 -24.82
N ALA A 235 -3.92 -1.54 -24.18
CA ALA A 235 -4.70 -0.46 -24.77
C ALA A 235 -4.03 0.11 -26.04
N ARG A 236 -2.70 0.22 -26.06
CA ARG A 236 -1.94 0.63 -27.25
C ARG A 236 -2.06 -0.37 -28.41
N LYS A 237 -1.95 -1.67 -28.12
CA LYS A 237 -2.14 -2.75 -29.12
C LYS A 237 -3.55 -2.74 -29.70
N ASP A 238 -4.56 -2.57 -28.85
CA ASP A 238 -5.96 -2.52 -29.28
C ASP A 238 -6.26 -1.28 -30.13
N HIS A 239 -5.68 -0.13 -29.77
CA HIS A 239 -5.75 1.08 -30.58
C HIS A 239 -5.07 0.92 -31.95
N GLU A 240 -3.86 0.36 -31.98
CA GLU A 240 -3.14 0.07 -33.23
C GLU A 240 -3.91 -0.91 -34.12
N LEU A 241 -4.47 -1.97 -33.53
CA LEU A 241 -5.30 -2.93 -34.26
C LEU A 241 -6.55 -2.25 -34.86
N LEU A 242 -7.20 -1.36 -34.11
CA LEU A 242 -8.33 -0.58 -34.61
C LEU A 242 -7.92 0.33 -35.77
N GLU A 243 -6.74 0.96 -35.72
CA GLU A 243 -6.20 1.75 -36.84
C GLU A 243 -5.96 0.91 -38.08
N ILE A 244 -5.37 -0.29 -37.93
CA ILE A 244 -5.17 -1.23 -39.05
C ILE A 244 -6.53 -1.66 -39.62
N ARG A 245 -7.50 -2.05 -38.79
CA ARG A 245 -8.85 -2.47 -39.21
C ARG A 245 -9.57 -1.36 -39.97
N LYS A 246 -9.45 -0.11 -39.52
CA LYS A 246 -9.97 1.06 -40.25
C LYS A 246 -9.32 1.19 -41.63
N ASN A 247 -8.00 1.08 -41.71
CA ASN A 247 -7.25 1.26 -42.94
C ASN A 247 -7.54 0.19 -44.01
N ILE A 248 -7.83 -1.05 -43.61
CA ILE A 248 -8.24 -2.13 -44.53
C ILE A 248 -9.74 -2.12 -44.83
N GLY A 249 -10.51 -1.22 -44.22
CA GLY A 249 -11.96 -1.11 -44.39
C GLY A 249 -12.78 -2.18 -43.64
N ASP A 250 -12.18 -2.87 -42.68
CA ASP A 250 -12.87 -3.86 -41.82
C ASP A 250 -13.62 -3.19 -40.66
N ALA A 251 -13.17 -2.02 -40.19
CA ALA A 251 -13.86 -1.20 -39.21
C ALA A 251 -14.53 0.01 -39.87
N SER A 252 -15.76 0.34 -39.45
CA SER A 252 -16.47 1.52 -39.95
C SER A 252 -15.90 2.83 -39.36
N GLU A 253 -16.20 3.95 -40.01
CA GLU A 253 -15.79 5.27 -39.50
C GLU A 253 -16.47 5.57 -38.15
N GLU A 254 -17.72 5.14 -37.95
CA GLU A 254 -18.43 5.28 -36.69
C GLU A 254 -17.79 4.45 -35.57
N GLU A 255 -17.44 3.18 -35.82
CA GLU A 255 -16.74 2.34 -34.83
C GLU A 255 -15.42 2.99 -34.40
N TYR A 256 -14.64 3.47 -35.38
CA TYR A 256 -13.37 4.14 -35.12
C TYR A 256 -13.57 5.42 -34.29
N ASN A 257 -14.52 6.27 -34.68
CA ASN A 257 -14.77 7.56 -34.03
C ASN A 257 -15.26 7.40 -32.58
N VAL A 258 -15.85 6.26 -32.22
CA VAL A 258 -16.23 5.95 -30.83
C VAL A 258 -15.07 5.33 -30.05
N LYS A 259 -14.39 4.32 -30.61
CA LYS A 259 -13.39 3.53 -29.87
C LYS A 259 -12.03 4.21 -29.77
N ALA A 260 -11.57 4.89 -30.82
CA ALA A 260 -10.24 5.50 -30.82
C ALA A 260 -10.07 6.57 -29.73
N PRO A 261 -11.03 7.49 -29.50
CA PRO A 261 -10.96 8.41 -28.36
C PRO A 261 -10.94 7.71 -27.01
N ALA A 262 -11.71 6.63 -26.84
CA ALA A 262 -11.73 5.86 -25.59
C ALA A 262 -10.36 5.24 -25.29
N TYR A 263 -9.73 4.58 -26.26
CA TYR A 263 -8.38 4.04 -26.07
C TYR A 263 -7.35 5.13 -25.80
N LYS A 264 -7.43 6.28 -26.49
CA LYS A 264 -6.53 7.41 -26.21
C LYS A 264 -6.69 7.92 -24.78
N TRP A 265 -7.94 8.04 -24.32
CA TRP A 265 -8.24 8.43 -22.96
C TRP A 265 -7.68 7.42 -21.94
N ASP A 266 -7.89 6.11 -22.16
CA ASP A 266 -7.35 5.07 -21.28
C ASP A 266 -5.81 5.14 -21.23
N ILE A 267 -5.15 5.31 -22.38
CA ILE A 267 -3.67 5.42 -22.47
C ILE A 267 -3.17 6.65 -21.69
N GLU A 268 -3.78 7.82 -21.90
CA GLU A 268 -3.40 9.06 -21.21
C GLU A 268 -3.67 8.99 -19.71
N ASN A 269 -4.80 8.38 -19.31
CA ASN A 269 -5.16 8.22 -17.90
C ASN A 269 -4.20 7.27 -17.18
N LEU A 270 -3.90 6.11 -17.77
CA LEU A 270 -2.95 5.14 -17.20
C LEU A 270 -1.54 5.74 -17.10
N ASP A 271 -1.08 6.50 -18.11
CA ASP A 271 0.21 7.19 -18.05
C ASP A 271 0.27 8.20 -16.90
N LYS A 272 -0.83 8.93 -16.67
CA LYS A 272 -0.95 9.86 -15.55
C LYS A 272 -0.95 9.14 -14.20
N GLU A 273 -1.71 8.05 -14.07
CA GLU A 273 -1.75 7.26 -12.83
C GLU A 273 -0.38 6.61 -12.52
N ILE A 274 0.31 6.08 -13.52
CA ILE A 274 1.69 5.58 -13.36
C ILE A 274 2.61 6.68 -12.84
N LYS A 275 2.55 7.88 -13.42
CA LYS A 275 3.36 9.04 -12.96
C LYS A 275 3.05 9.43 -11.52
N ILE A 276 1.76 9.46 -11.15
CA ILE A 276 1.34 9.75 -9.78
C ILE A 276 1.91 8.70 -8.83
N THR A 277 1.75 7.40 -9.14
CA THR A 277 2.23 6.31 -8.29
C THR A 277 3.75 6.25 -8.19
N ARG A 278 4.49 6.59 -9.26
CA ARG A 278 5.95 6.78 -9.20
C ARG A 278 6.33 7.94 -8.27
N GLY A 279 5.59 9.05 -8.32
CA GLY A 279 5.72 10.14 -7.36
C GLY A 279 5.46 9.69 -5.92
N SER A 280 4.47 8.81 -5.69
CA SER A 280 4.22 8.22 -4.36
C SER A 280 5.41 7.40 -3.85
N ILE A 281 6.02 6.59 -4.72
CA ILE A 281 7.24 5.85 -4.37
C ILE A 281 8.37 6.82 -4.00
N GLN A 282 8.56 7.88 -4.81
CA GLN A 282 9.60 8.87 -4.55
C GLN A 282 9.40 9.57 -3.19
N TYR A 283 8.17 9.91 -2.83
CA TYR A 283 7.85 10.47 -1.51
C TYR A 283 8.21 9.49 -0.37
N VAL A 284 7.85 8.22 -0.52
CA VAL A 284 8.09 7.19 0.51
C VAL A 284 9.57 6.84 0.65
N ILE A 285 10.37 7.01 -0.40
CA ILE A 285 11.82 6.78 -0.36
C ILE A 285 12.56 8.01 0.20
N ASN A 286 12.10 9.22 -0.13
CA ASN A 286 12.74 10.47 0.28
C ASN A 286 12.35 10.88 1.70
N LEU A 287 12.97 10.24 2.69
CA LEU A 287 12.77 10.60 4.10
C LEU A 287 13.29 12.01 4.41
N LYS A 288 14.41 12.41 3.78
CA LYS A 288 15.03 13.73 3.95
C LYS A 288 14.03 14.87 3.71
N GLY A 289 13.20 14.76 2.68
CA GLY A 289 12.20 15.78 2.35
C GLY A 289 11.09 16.00 3.39
N LEU A 290 11.01 15.17 4.43
CA LEU A 290 10.01 15.28 5.51
C LEU A 290 10.52 16.00 6.74
N ILE A 291 11.83 16.15 6.86
CA ILE A 291 12.49 16.82 7.97
C ILE A 291 12.99 18.16 7.43
N PRO A 292 12.82 19.28 8.17
CA PRO A 292 13.39 20.56 7.74
C PRO A 292 14.89 20.42 7.46
N ASP A 293 15.38 21.00 6.37
CA ASP A 293 16.80 20.86 5.95
C ASP A 293 17.77 21.25 7.07
N GLU A 294 17.45 22.29 7.84
CA GLU A 294 18.23 22.72 9.02
C GLU A 294 18.31 21.61 10.08
N GLU A 295 17.21 20.91 10.37
CA GLU A 295 17.19 19.80 11.33
C GLU A 295 17.91 18.56 10.78
N VAL A 296 17.85 18.30 9.47
CA VAL A 296 18.62 17.21 8.84
C VAL A 296 20.12 17.45 9.00
N GLU A 297 20.60 18.64 8.66
CA GLU A 297 22.02 19.00 8.79
C GLU A 297 22.48 18.88 10.26
N GLU A 298 21.68 19.37 11.21
CA GLU A 298 21.96 19.23 12.64
C GLU A 298 22.03 17.76 13.08
N LEU A 299 21.10 16.92 12.61
CA LEU A 299 21.05 15.49 12.94
C LEU A 299 22.23 14.72 12.35
N ILE A 300 22.63 15.00 11.11
CA ILE A 300 23.81 14.40 10.47
C ILE A 300 25.07 14.79 11.25
N GLN A 301 25.26 16.09 11.51
CA GLN A 301 26.42 16.57 12.26
C GLN A 301 26.48 15.95 13.67
N MET A 302 25.32 15.82 14.32
CA MET A 302 25.21 15.18 15.63
C MET A 302 25.60 13.71 15.55
N ALA A 303 25.05 12.95 14.59
CA ALA A 303 25.33 11.54 14.41
C ALA A 303 26.81 11.29 14.10
N GLU A 304 27.44 12.09 13.24
CA GLU A 304 28.86 11.97 12.90
C GLU A 304 29.79 12.29 14.07
N SER A 305 29.53 13.40 14.78
CA SER A 305 30.30 13.76 15.99
C SER A 305 30.16 12.68 17.04
N ASP A 306 28.93 12.26 17.35
CA ASP A 306 28.66 11.21 18.33
C ASP A 306 29.39 9.93 17.91
N TYR A 307 29.24 9.47 16.67
CA TYR A 307 29.88 8.25 16.15
C TYR A 307 31.39 8.22 16.40
N SER A 308 32.07 9.35 16.16
CA SER A 308 33.53 9.46 16.32
C SER A 308 33.99 9.43 17.78
N GLU A 309 33.15 9.87 18.71
CA GLU A 309 33.48 10.01 20.14
C GLU A 309 32.98 8.81 20.98
N LEU A 310 32.19 7.89 20.40
CA LEU A 310 31.63 6.75 21.13
C LEU A 310 32.69 5.81 21.72
N ASP A 311 33.87 5.70 21.10
CA ASP A 311 34.94 4.82 21.59
C ASP A 311 35.62 5.35 22.86
N ASP A 312 35.45 6.64 23.18
CA ASP A 312 36.06 7.28 24.35
C ASP A 312 35.25 7.06 25.64
N ILE A 313 34.06 6.44 25.53
CA ILE A 313 33.16 6.22 26.68
C ILE A 313 33.53 4.93 27.43
N GLU A 314 34.31 5.06 28.50
CA GLU A 314 34.74 3.91 29.33
C GLU A 314 33.60 3.20 30.08
N SER A 315 32.46 3.89 30.29
CA SER A 315 31.35 3.39 31.12
C SER A 315 30.32 2.55 30.38
N VAL A 316 30.52 2.29 29.08
CA VAL A 316 29.55 1.60 28.21
C VAL A 316 30.18 0.34 27.64
N THR A 317 29.40 -0.74 27.55
CA THR A 317 29.92 -1.99 26.99
C THR A 317 30.23 -1.88 25.49
N SER A 318 31.26 -2.57 25.03
CA SER A 318 31.66 -2.55 23.60
C SER A 318 30.55 -3.03 22.65
N ASP A 319 29.71 -3.96 23.09
CA ASP A 319 28.52 -4.42 22.36
C ASP A 319 27.53 -3.27 22.10
N THR A 320 27.22 -2.48 23.14
CA THR A 320 26.37 -1.29 23.01
C THR A 320 26.96 -0.28 22.04
N ILE A 321 28.27 -0.02 22.13
CA ILE A 321 28.97 0.91 21.25
C ILE A 321 28.86 0.47 19.78
N ALA A 322 29.09 -0.82 19.51
CA ALA A 322 28.95 -1.38 18.17
C ALA A 322 27.54 -1.19 17.60
N ARG A 323 26.50 -1.50 18.39
CA ARG A 323 25.10 -1.34 17.99
C ARG A 323 24.70 0.13 17.78
N MET A 324 25.20 1.04 18.60
CA MET A 324 24.97 2.47 18.41
C MET A 324 25.62 2.98 17.13
N LYS A 325 26.87 2.57 16.85
CA LYS A 325 27.57 2.94 15.62
C LYS A 325 26.84 2.44 14.37
N GLU A 326 26.39 1.20 14.37
CA GLU A 326 25.56 0.63 13.30
C GLU A 326 24.29 1.46 13.10
N THR A 327 23.56 1.73 14.18
CA THR A 327 22.30 2.51 14.11
C THR A 327 22.52 3.95 13.65
N LEU A 328 23.60 4.61 14.07
CA LEU A 328 23.95 5.95 13.62
C LEU A 328 24.32 5.96 12.13
N ALA A 329 25.07 4.97 11.66
CA ALA A 329 25.40 4.84 10.25
C ALA A 329 24.14 4.61 9.40
N GLU A 330 23.24 3.73 9.83
CA GLU A 330 21.93 3.53 9.18
C GLU A 330 21.08 4.81 9.16
N ALA A 331 21.08 5.56 10.24
CA ALA A 331 20.35 6.81 10.36
C ALA A 331 20.90 7.88 9.40
N VAL A 332 22.22 8.06 9.34
CA VAL A 332 22.87 8.99 8.40
C VAL A 332 22.59 8.58 6.96
N ASN A 333 22.77 7.30 6.63
CA ASN A 333 22.47 6.79 5.28
C ASN A 333 21.01 7.06 4.88
N SER A 334 20.06 6.98 5.83
CA SER A 334 18.64 7.26 5.60
C SER A 334 18.30 8.75 5.46
N LEU A 335 19.15 9.64 5.98
CA LEU A 335 19.00 11.09 5.89
C LEU A 335 19.72 11.69 4.68
N GLU A 336 20.73 11.00 4.16
CA GLU A 336 21.47 11.39 2.94
C GLU A 336 20.85 10.85 1.65
N SER A 337 20.11 9.74 1.75
CA SER A 337 19.30 9.15 0.69
C SER A 337 18.07 9.95 0.32
#